data_AF-A0A8S3AE06-F1
#
_entry.id   AF-A0A8S3AE06-F1
#
_cell.length_a   1.000
_cell.length_b   1.000
_cell.length_c   1.000
_cell.angle_alpha   90.00
_cell.angle_beta   90.00
_cell.angle_gamma   90.00
#
_symmetry.space_group_name_H-M   'P 1'
#
loop_
_entity.id
_entity.type
_entity.pdbx_description
1 polymer ?
#
loop_
_entity_poly.entity_id
_entity_poly.type
_entity_poly.pdbx_seq_one_letter_code
_entity_poly.pdbx_strand_id
1 'polypeptide(L)'
;MYNHYRNLNPRTINYLEGRHNKWNKRAIKPHNDIYACIDMFKDEQLLVADERQRHEAGAPPPKRRRNTRIAEESLNRLWDKLQKNQISKETFLKGAGLRYFQYLKIE
;
A
#
# COMPACT_ATOMS: atom_id res chain seq x y z
N MET A 1 14.96 22.54 28.85
CA MET A 1 15.69 21.34 29.34
C MET A 1 14.78 20.13 29.27
N TYR A 2 15.36 19.00 28.88
CA TYR A 2 14.72 17.73 28.54
C TYR A 2 13.86 17.16 29.68
N ASN A 3 12.73 16.56 29.32
CA ASN A 3 11.71 16.07 30.24
C ASN A 3 12.24 14.83 31.01
N HIS A 4 12.57 15.05 32.29
CA HIS A 4 12.89 14.02 33.28
C HIS A 4 11.60 13.44 33.87
N TYR A 5 11.04 12.39 33.28
CA TYR A 5 10.09 11.54 34.03
C TYR A 5 10.36 10.06 33.77
N ARG A 6 10.72 9.42 34.89
CA ARG A 6 10.79 7.99 35.22
C ARG A 6 9.97 7.07 34.33
N ASN A 7 10.62 6.38 33.39
CA ASN A 7 10.10 5.16 32.79
C ASN A 7 11.03 4.00 33.20
N LEU A 8 10.64 3.28 34.26
CA LEU A 8 11.26 2.05 34.76
C LEU A 8 10.86 0.81 33.95
N ASN A 9 10.38 0.99 32.72
CA ASN A 9 10.04 -0.12 31.84
C ASN A 9 11.28 -0.51 31.01
N PRO A 10 11.49 -1.81 30.71
CA PRO A 10 12.54 -2.25 29.81
C PRO A 10 12.48 -1.42 28.52
N ARG A 11 13.63 -0.91 28.10
CA ARG A 11 13.81 0.05 27.01
C ARG A 11 13.59 -0.59 25.63
N THR A 12 12.54 -1.39 25.47
CA THR A 12 12.38 -2.29 24.33
C THR A 12 11.73 -1.63 23.11
N ILE A 13 11.19 -0.41 23.19
CA ILE A 13 10.29 0.07 22.14
C ILE A 13 10.39 1.58 21.88
N ASN A 14 11.50 2.07 21.31
CA ASN A 14 11.45 3.43 20.71
C ASN A 14 12.36 3.65 19.50
N TYR A 15 13.02 2.60 18.98
CA TYR A 15 13.81 2.76 17.75
C TYR A 15 12.91 2.86 16.52
N LEU A 16 11.88 2.03 16.45
CA LEU A 16 10.90 2.04 15.36
C LEU A 16 10.03 3.30 15.40
N GLU A 17 9.52 3.67 16.59
CA GLU A 17 8.81 4.94 16.80
C GLU A 17 9.71 6.16 16.50
N GLY A 18 10.97 6.12 16.93
CA GLY A 18 11.95 7.18 16.62
C GLY A 18 12.25 7.31 15.12
N ARG A 19 12.37 6.19 14.40
CA ARG A 19 12.49 6.20 12.93
C ARG A 19 11.21 6.68 12.26
N HIS A 20 10.05 6.26 12.74
CA HIS A 20 8.75 6.69 12.23
C HIS A 20 8.56 8.21 12.40
N ASN A 21 8.88 8.76 13.57
CA ASN A 21 8.80 10.19 13.82
C ASN A 21 9.79 10.98 12.92
N LYS A 22 11.00 10.46 12.72
CA LYS A 22 11.97 11.05 11.78
C LYS A 22 11.48 11.01 10.32
N TRP A 23 10.73 9.98 9.95
CA TRP A 23 10.12 9.85 8.63
C TRP A 23 8.92 10.80 8.48
N ASN A 24 8.03 10.88 9.47
CA ASN A 24 6.90 11.82 9.48
C ASN A 24 7.34 13.28 9.32
N LYS A 25 8.48 13.66 9.92
CA LYS A 25 9.07 15.00 9.75
C LYS A 25 9.53 15.31 8.31
N ARG A 26 9.72 14.28 7.48
CA ARG A 26 10.14 14.40 6.07
C ARG A 26 8.98 14.19 5.09
N ALA A 27 7.84 13.71 5.56
CA ALA A 27 6.68 13.45 4.75
C ALA A 27 5.82 14.72 4.64
N ILE A 28 5.24 14.96 3.46
CA ILE A 28 4.32 16.09 3.21
C ILE A 28 3.03 15.94 4.04
N LYS A 29 2.65 14.70 4.35
CA LYS A 29 1.54 14.35 5.23
C LYS A 29 2.01 13.32 6.27
N PRO A 30 1.61 13.45 7.54
CA PRO A 30 1.97 12.47 8.57
C PRO A 30 1.39 11.09 8.22
N HIS A 31 2.19 10.05 8.39
CA HIS A 31 1.77 8.66 8.23
C HIS A 31 1.06 8.17 9.51
N ASN A 32 0.13 7.23 9.34
CA ASN A 32 -0.50 6.52 10.45
C ASN A 32 0.58 5.82 11.30
N ASP A 33 0.26 5.55 12.57
CA ASP A 33 1.18 4.87 13.49
C ASP A 33 1.86 3.64 12.83
N ILE A 34 3.14 3.44 13.10
CA ILE A 34 3.95 2.40 12.46
C ILE A 34 3.39 1.00 12.75
N TYR A 35 2.76 0.83 13.91
CA TYR A 35 2.05 -0.40 14.27
C TYR A 35 0.81 -0.62 13.41
N ALA A 36 0.04 0.43 13.11
CA ALA A 36 -1.07 0.35 12.16
C ALA A 36 -0.58 0.00 10.75
N CYS A 37 0.58 0.52 10.33
CA CYS A 37 1.20 0.12 9.07
C CYS A 37 1.60 -1.37 9.05
N ILE A 38 2.19 -1.86 10.14
CA ILE A 38 2.57 -3.27 10.28
C ILE A 38 1.34 -4.18 10.25
N ASP A 39 0.26 -3.80 10.92
CA ASP A 39 -0.96 -4.61 10.92
C ASP A 39 -1.63 -4.63 9.55
N MET A 40 -1.66 -3.50 8.83
CA MET A 40 -2.09 -3.47 7.42
C MET A 40 -1.25 -4.42 6.55
N PHE A 41 0.07 -4.45 6.74
CA PHE A 41 0.93 -5.38 5.97
C PHE A 41 0.72 -6.85 6.32
N LYS A 42 0.41 -7.16 7.59
CA LYS A 42 0.05 -8.54 7.97
C LYS A 42 -1.27 -8.95 7.33
N ASP A 43 -2.27 -8.08 7.33
CA ASP A 43 -3.56 -8.35 6.69
C ASP A 43 -3.39 -8.58 5.18
N GLU A 44 -2.56 -7.76 4.51
CA GLU A 44 -2.21 -7.98 3.10
C GLU A 44 -1.51 -9.33 2.87
N GLN A 45 -0.56 -9.72 3.74
CA GLN A 45 0.12 -11.01 3.63
C GLN A 45 -0.83 -12.20 3.80
N LEU A 46 -1.78 -12.11 4.73
CA LEU A 46 -2.78 -13.15 4.95
C LEU A 46 -3.71 -13.31 3.74
N LEU A 47 -4.13 -12.20 3.13
CA LEU A 47 -4.94 -12.23 1.91
C LEU A 47 -4.22 -12.92 0.75
N VAL A 48 -2.94 -12.58 0.54
CA VAL A 48 -2.12 -13.20 -0.52
C VAL A 48 -1.92 -14.70 -0.27
N ALA A 49 -1.74 -15.12 1.00
CA ALA A 49 -1.62 -16.52 1.36
C ALA A 49 -2.91 -17.31 1.08
N ASP A 50 -4.08 -16.75 1.41
CA ASP A 50 -5.38 -17.37 1.11
C ASP A 50 -5.63 -17.47 -0.40
N GLU A 51 -5.29 -16.43 -1.17
CA GLU A 51 -5.36 -16.48 -2.64
C GLU A 51 -4.47 -17.58 -3.23
N ARG A 52 -3.25 -17.72 -2.71
CA ARG A 52 -2.32 -18.77 -3.13
C ARG A 52 -2.86 -20.17 -2.82
N GLN A 53 -3.37 -20.39 -1.62
CA GLN A 53 -3.95 -21.68 -1.21
C GLN A 53 -5.17 -22.05 -2.08
N ARG A 54 -6.02 -21.08 -2.42
CA ARG A 54 -7.15 -21.29 -3.34
C ARG A 54 -6.70 -21.66 -4.74
N HIS A 55 -5.68 -20.98 -5.25
CA HIS A 55 -5.11 -21.28 -6.57
C HIS A 55 -4.51 -22.69 -6.61
N GLU A 56 -3.79 -23.10 -5.56
CA GLU A 56 -3.24 -24.46 -5.42
C GLU A 56 -4.36 -25.52 -5.33
N ALA A 57 -5.49 -25.19 -4.69
CA ALA A 57 -6.67 -26.05 -4.64
C ALA A 57 -7.51 -26.06 -5.94
N GLY A 58 -7.09 -25.34 -6.99
CA GLY A 58 -7.84 -25.20 -8.24
C GLY A 58 -9.15 -24.41 -8.13
N ALA A 59 -9.35 -23.71 -7.01
CA ALA A 59 -10.53 -22.88 -6.80
C ALA A 59 -10.40 -21.58 -7.61
N PRO A 60 -11.48 -21.14 -8.31
CA PRO A 60 -11.44 -19.88 -9.04
C PRO A 60 -11.27 -18.70 -8.08
N PRO A 61 -10.63 -17.60 -8.52
CA PRO A 61 -10.44 -16.43 -7.68
C PRO A 61 -11.78 -15.87 -7.21
N PRO A 62 -11.85 -15.29 -5.99
CA PRO A 62 -13.08 -14.76 -5.44
C PRO A 62 -13.70 -13.70 -6.36
N LYS A 63 -15.04 -13.68 -6.45
CA LYS A 63 -15.76 -12.69 -7.26
C LYS A 63 -15.43 -11.28 -6.75
N ARG A 64 -14.82 -10.47 -7.64
CA ARG A 64 -14.49 -9.07 -7.35
C ARG A 64 -15.75 -8.23 -7.15
N ARG A 65 -15.69 -7.27 -6.24
CA ARG A 65 -16.78 -6.29 -6.05
C ARG A 65 -16.91 -5.42 -7.32
N ARG A 66 -18.13 -5.00 -7.64
CA ARG A 66 -18.41 -4.21 -8.87
C ARG A 66 -17.58 -2.92 -8.94
N ASN A 67 -17.41 -2.23 -7.81
CA ASN A 67 -16.67 -0.97 -7.75
C ASN A 67 -15.16 -1.15 -7.99
N THR A 68 -14.56 -2.23 -7.51
CA THR A 68 -13.14 -2.54 -7.77
C THR A 68 -12.95 -2.94 -9.24
N ARG A 69 -13.89 -3.66 -9.83
CA ARG A 69 -13.86 -3.99 -11.26
C ARG A 69 -13.92 -2.74 -12.16
N ILE A 70 -14.84 -1.81 -11.90
CA ILE A 70 -14.96 -0.55 -12.68
C ILE A 70 -13.67 0.27 -12.59
N ALA A 71 -13.07 0.30 -11.39
CA ALA A 71 -11.80 0.97 -11.15
C ALA A 71 -10.64 0.38 -11.98
N GLU A 72 -10.51 -0.94 -12.05
CA GLU A 72 -9.50 -1.62 -12.86
C GLU A 72 -9.74 -1.44 -14.36
N GLU A 73 -11.00 -1.58 -14.81
CA GLU A 73 -11.36 -1.34 -16.22
C GLU A 73 -10.98 0.08 -16.66
N SER A 74 -11.19 1.07 -15.80
CA SER A 74 -10.79 2.46 -16.07
C SER A 74 -9.26 2.62 -16.16
N LEU A 75 -8.51 1.90 -15.32
CA LEU A 75 -7.05 1.94 -15.32
C LEU A 75 -6.46 1.23 -16.55
N ASN A 76 -7.02 0.10 -16.95
CA ASN A 76 -6.65 -0.61 -18.18
C ASN A 76 -6.90 0.26 -19.43
N ARG A 77 -8.01 0.99 -19.48
CA ARG A 77 -8.27 1.95 -20.58
C ARG A 77 -7.25 3.07 -20.62
N LEU A 78 -6.82 3.59 -19.46
CA LEU A 78 -5.76 4.59 -19.39
C LEU A 78 -4.42 3.99 -19.84
N TRP A 79 -4.14 2.74 -19.46
CA TRP A 79 -2.93 2.03 -19.87
C TRP A 79 -2.88 1.82 -21.38
N ASP A 80 -3.97 1.36 -22.00
CA ASP A 80 -4.08 1.20 -23.45
C ASP A 80 -3.84 2.51 -24.20
N LYS A 81 -4.38 3.62 -23.68
CA LYS A 81 -4.13 4.95 -24.26
C LYS A 81 -2.67 5.36 -24.16
N LEU A 82 -2.00 5.02 -23.04
CA LEU A 82 -0.58 5.28 -22.87
C LEU A 82 0.25 4.44 -23.85
N GLN A 83 -0.04 3.14 -23.99
CA GLN A 83 0.64 2.23 -24.93
C GLN A 83 0.48 2.69 -26.38
N LYS A 84 -0.70 3.21 -26.73
CA LYS A 84 -0.98 3.79 -28.06
C LYS A 84 -0.43 5.21 -28.23
N ASN A 85 0.36 5.73 -27.28
CA ASN A 85 0.90 7.09 -27.25
C ASN A 85 -0.15 8.20 -27.41
N GLN A 86 -1.41 7.92 -27.05
CA GLN A 86 -2.51 8.89 -27.13
C GLN A 86 -2.53 9.87 -25.95
N ILE A 87 -1.85 9.51 -24.85
CA ILE A 87 -1.72 10.34 -23.66
C ILE A 87 -0.26 10.38 -23.21
N SER A 88 0.16 11.51 -22.63
CA SER A 88 1.48 11.62 -22.03
C SER A 88 1.58 10.82 -20.73
N LYS A 89 2.79 10.42 -20.36
CA LYS A 89 3.08 9.74 -19.09
C LYS A 89 2.60 10.54 -17.88
N GLU A 90 2.73 11.86 -17.90
CA GLU A 90 2.23 12.73 -16.82
C GLU A 90 0.70 12.69 -16.69
N THR A 91 -0.01 12.73 -17.82
CA THR A 91 -1.48 12.65 -17.86
C THR A 91 -1.96 11.30 -17.36
N PHE A 92 -1.26 10.23 -17.75
CA PHE A 92 -1.51 8.88 -17.23
C PHE A 92 -1.31 8.80 -15.72
N LEU A 93 -0.18 9.31 -15.19
CA LEU A 93 0.13 9.27 -13.76
C LEU A 93 -0.91 10.07 -12.93
N LYS A 94 -1.37 11.22 -13.44
CA LYS A 94 -2.46 11.99 -12.81
C LYS A 94 -3.79 11.23 -12.77
N GLY A 95 -4.12 10.50 -13.84
CA GLY A 95 -5.36 9.71 -13.94
C GLY A 95 -5.34 8.39 -13.18
N ALA A 96 -4.20 7.70 -13.16
CA ALA A 96 -4.03 6.43 -12.46
C ALA A 96 -3.89 6.61 -10.94
N GLY A 97 -3.34 7.76 -10.49
CA GLY A 97 -3.13 8.04 -9.07
C GLY A 97 -2.31 6.96 -8.36
N LEU A 98 -2.59 6.70 -7.09
CA LEU A 98 -1.89 5.68 -6.29
C LEU A 98 -2.09 4.24 -6.80
N ARG A 99 -3.09 3.98 -7.66
CA ARG A 99 -3.39 2.65 -8.18
C ARG A 99 -2.33 2.14 -9.16
N TYR A 100 -1.58 3.04 -9.80
CA TYR A 100 -0.44 2.68 -10.66
C TYR A 100 0.60 1.84 -9.91
N PHE A 101 0.90 2.19 -8.65
CA PHE A 101 1.91 1.50 -7.85
C PHE A 101 1.47 0.12 -7.36
N GLN A 102 0.18 -0.21 -7.42
CA GLN A 102 -0.31 -1.57 -7.11
C GLN A 102 -0.04 -2.55 -8.24
N TYR A 103 -0.01 -2.09 -9.50
CA TYR A 103 0.24 -2.92 -10.68
C TYR A 103 1.73 -3.15 -10.99
N LEU A 104 2.62 -2.31 -10.46
CA LEU A 104 4.07 -2.48 -10.57
C LEU A 104 4.65 -3.63 -9.71
N LYS A 105 3.82 -4.30 -8.89
CA LYS A 105 4.24 -5.46 -8.08
C LYS A 105 4.24 -6.80 -8.83
N ILE A 106 4.07 -6.78 -10.15
CA ILE A 106 4.11 -7.99 -11.00
C ILE A 106 5.32 -7.87 -11.94
N GLU A 107 6.51 -8.08 -11.41
CA GLU A 107 7.71 -8.53 -12.13
C GLU A 107 8.43 -9.58 -11.28
#